data_AF-A0A842WT00-F1
#
_entry.id   AF-A0A842WT00-F1
#
_cell.length_a   1.000
_cell.length_b   1.000
_cell.length_c   1.000
_cell.angle_alpha   90.00
_cell.angle_beta   90.00
_cell.angle_gamma   90.00
#
_symmetry.space_group_name_H-M   'P 1'
#
loop_
_entity.id
_entity.type
_entity.pdbx_description
1 polymer ?
#
loop_
_entity_poly.entity_id
_entity_poly.type
_entity_poly.pdbx_seq_one_letter_code
_entity_poly.pdbx_strand_id
1 'polypeptide(L)' 'MSDFEKTETIRTILLKIAEKGERIRISGIYGNPPIEGKIVFVGNGIVALSTANNENPDSYFIIQYIMKIEII' A
#
# COMPACT_ATOMS: atom_id res chain seq x y z
N MET A 1 1.84 19.34 -8.49
CA MET A 1 2.22 18.55 -7.30
C MET A 1 3.53 17.87 -7.63
N SER A 2 4.53 18.03 -6.76
CA SER A 2 5.81 17.35 -6.87
C SER A 2 5.69 15.86 -6.54
N ASP A 3 6.65 15.05 -6.99
CA ASP A 3 6.69 13.61 -6.67
C ASP A 3 6.83 13.36 -5.16
N PHE A 4 7.46 14.28 -4.44
CA PHE A 4 7.57 14.25 -2.99
C PHE A 4 6.19 14.42 -2.32
N GLU A 5 5.45 15.46 -2.69
CA GLU A 5 4.10 15.71 -2.17
C GLU A 5 3.14 14.55 -2.48
N LYS A 6 3.26 13.95 -3.68
CA LYS A 6 2.49 12.76 -4.05
C LYS A 6 2.82 11.59 -3.11
N THR A 7 4.09 11.32 -2.88
CA THR A 7 4.56 10.19 -2.07
C THR A 7 4.10 10.32 -0.61
N GLU A 8 4.23 11.50 0.00
CA GLU A 8 3.75 11.75 1.37
C GLU A 8 2.22 11.67 1.49
N THR A 9 1.50 12.12 0.46
CA THR A 9 0.04 11.99 0.42
C THR A 9 -0.40 10.53 0.40
N ILE A 10 0.19 9.72 -0.48
CA ILE A 10 -0.12 8.27 -0.57
C ILE A 10 0.26 7.57 0.73
N ARG A 11 1.44 7.88 1.28
CA ARG A 11 1.88 7.34 2.57
C ARG A 11 0.89 7.65 3.69
N THR A 12 0.38 8.87 3.76
CA THR A 12 -0.64 9.28 4.73
C THR A 12 -1.94 8.50 4.56
N ILE A 13 -2.38 8.26 3.32
CA ILE A 13 -3.57 7.44 3.04
C ILE A 13 -3.36 6.00 3.52
N LEU A 14 -2.21 5.39 3.21
CA LEU A 14 -1.86 4.04 3.62
C LEU A 14 -1.80 3.88 5.15
N LEU A 15 -1.26 4.87 5.87
CA LEU A 15 -1.25 4.88 7.34
C LEU A 15 -2.67 4.86 7.91
N LYS A 16 -3.56 5.70 7.40
CA LYS A 16 -4.97 5.74 7.85
C LYS A 16 -5.71 4.43 7.58
N ILE A 17 -5.44 3.79 6.46
CA ILE A 17 -6.02 2.48 6.12
C ILE A 17 -5.48 1.41 7.09
N ALA A 18 -4.18 1.43 7.38
CA ALA A 18 -3.55 0.51 8.32
C ALA A 18 -4.13 0.65 9.74
N GLU A 19 -4.34 1.88 10.22
CA GLU A 19 -4.97 2.17 11.51
C GLU A 19 -6.37 1.57 11.64
N LYS A 20 -7.13 1.53 10.54
CA LYS A 20 -8.47 0.92 10.49
C LYS A 20 -8.45 -0.60 10.31
N GLY A 21 -7.31 -1.19 9.96
CA GLY A 21 -7.19 -2.61 9.65
C GLY A 21 -7.98 -3.04 8.41
N GLU A 22 -8.28 -2.10 7.51
CA GLU A 22 -9.01 -2.31 6.27
C GLU A 22 -8.20 -3.19 5.30
N ARG A 23 -8.90 -4.05 4.55
CA ARG A 23 -8.28 -4.83 3.47
C ARG A 23 -8.31 -3.99 2.21
N ILE A 24 -7.20 -3.98 1.47
CA ILE A 24 -7.07 -3.18 0.26
C ILE A 24 -6.54 -3.98 -0.91
N ARG A 25 -6.82 -3.48 -2.11
CA ARG A 25 -6.17 -3.84 -3.36
C ARG A 25 -5.25 -2.71 -3.79
N ILE A 26 -3.97 -3.01 -4.02
CA ILE A 26 -2.99 -2.08 -4.60
C ILE A 26 -2.71 -2.50 -6.03
N SER A 27 -2.87 -1.55 -6.96
CA SER A 27 -2.45 -1.69 -8.35
C SER A 27 -1.30 -0.73 -8.61
N GLY A 28 -0.19 -1.24 -9.14
CA GLY A 28 0.94 -0.41 -9.53
C GLY A 28 1.13 -0.28 -11.03
N ILE A 29 2.27 0.29 -11.40
CA ILE A 29 2.70 0.46 -12.79
C ILE A 29 3.19 -0.86 -13.41
N TYR A 30 3.07 -0.97 -14.73
CA TYR A 30 3.68 -2.02 -15.57
C TYR A 30 3.24 -3.47 -15.30
N GLY A 31 1.97 -3.80 -15.54
CA GLY A 31 1.53 -5.18 -15.82
C GLY A 31 1.62 -6.18 -14.65
N ASN A 32 2.07 -5.77 -13.47
CA ASN A 32 2.00 -6.59 -12.28
C ASN A 32 0.54 -6.77 -11.84
N PRO A 33 0.13 -8.00 -11.48
CA PRO A 33 -1.20 -8.22 -10.96
C PRO A 33 -1.40 -7.40 -9.68
N PRO A 34 -2.63 -6.91 -9.43
CA PRO A 34 -2.92 -6.19 -8.21
C PRO A 34 -2.73 -7.10 -6.99
N ILE A 35 -2.22 -6.53 -5.90
CA ILE A 35 -1.99 -7.25 -4.65
C ILE A 35 -3.10 -6.90 -3.67
N GLU A 36 -3.70 -7.91 -3.06
CA GLU A 36 -4.75 -7.74 -2.06
C GLU A 36 -4.28 -8.19 -0.69
N GLY A 37 -4.46 -7.33 0.31
CA GLY A 37 -4.06 -7.66 1.65
C GLY A 37 -4.38 -6.57 2.66
N LYS A 38 -4.01 -6.82 3.91
CA LYS A 38 -4.02 -5.81 4.96
C LYS A 38 -2.65 -5.15 5.03
N ILE A 39 -2.63 -3.83 5.23
CA ILE A 39 -1.37 -3.12 5.46
C ILE A 39 -0.85 -3.50 6.85
N VAL A 40 0.38 -4.00 6.92
CA VAL A 40 1.04 -4.34 8.18
C VAL A 40 2.18 -3.38 8.51
N PHE A 41 2.71 -2.67 7.50
CA PHE A 41 3.78 -1.69 7.70
C PHE A 41 3.76 -0.62 6.60
N VAL A 42 4.01 0.64 6.97
CA VAL A 42 4.19 1.77 6.05
C VAL A 42 5.50 2.49 6.38
N GLY A 43 6.50 2.29 5.53
CA GLY A 43 7.82 2.91 5.65
C GLY A 43 7.99 4.16 4.79
N ASN A 44 9.23 4.64 4.71
CA ASN A 44 9.59 5.81 3.93
C ASN A 44 9.79 5.44 2.44
N GLY A 45 8.70 5.17 1.74
CA GLY A 45 8.69 4.81 0.31
C GLY A 45 8.27 3.37 -0.01
N ILE A 46 8.01 2.56 1.01
CA ILE A 46 7.59 1.16 0.88
C ILE A 46 6.36 0.90 1.77
N VAL A 47 5.42 0.11 1.28
CA VAL A 47 4.31 -0.46 2.05
C VAL A 47 4.40 -1.98 2.02
N ALA A 48 4.16 -2.62 3.16
CA ALA A 48 4.09 -4.06 3.27
C ALA A 48 2.66 -4.51 3.56
N LEU A 49 2.23 -5.56 2.89
CA LEU A 49 0.92 -6.18 3.02
C LEU A 49 1.05 -7.61 3.52
N SER A 50 0.04 -8.05 4.24
CA SER A 50 -0.27 -9.45 4.48
C SER A 50 -1.43 -9.87 3.57
N THR A 51 -1.17 -10.79 2.64
CA THR A 51 -2.21 -11.39 1.80
C THR A 51 -3.00 -12.45 2.56
N ALA A 52 -2.34 -13.22 3.43
CA ALA A 52 -2.91 -14.38 4.12
C ALA A 52 -3.56 -14.08 5.50
N ASN A 53 -3.84 -12.81 5.83
CA ASN A 53 -4.37 -12.38 7.14
C ASN A 53 -3.48 -12.74 8.34
N ASN A 54 -2.20 -12.92 8.10
CA ASN A 54 -1.16 -13.14 9.10
C ASN A 54 -0.54 -11.81 9.54
N GLU A 55 0.04 -11.76 10.74
CA GLU A 55 0.67 -10.54 11.26
C GLU A 55 1.98 -10.18 10.52
N ASN A 56 2.53 -11.14 9.76
CA ASN A 56 3.79 -10.97 9.04
C ASN A 56 3.54 -10.49 7.60
N PRO A 57 4.32 -9.50 7.12
CA PRO A 57 4.28 -9.11 5.72
C PRO A 57 4.76 -10.24 4.80
N ASP A 58 3.99 -10.54 3.77
CA ASP A 58 4.35 -11.47 2.70
C ASP A 58 4.55 -10.77 1.35
N SER A 59 4.13 -9.51 1.25
CA SER A 59 4.14 -8.71 0.03
C SER A 59 4.62 -7.29 0.30
N TYR A 60 5.38 -6.72 -0.63
CA TYR A 60 5.96 -5.38 -0.50
C TYR A 60 5.74 -4.58 -1.77
N PHE A 61 5.46 -3.28 -1.62
CA PHE A 61 5.19 -2.38 -2.74
C PHE A 61 5.90 -1.03 -2.56
N ILE A 62 6.45 -0.50 -3.64
CA ILE A 62 7.06 0.83 -3.65
C ILE A 62 5.95 1.86 -3.81
N ILE A 63 5.87 2.82 -2.88
CA ILE A 63 4.78 3.82 -2.80
C ILE A 63 4.70 4.66 -4.08
N GLN A 64 5.86 5.06 -4.63
CA GLN A 64 5.93 5.87 -5.85
C GLN A 64 5.29 5.19 -7.07
N TYR A 65 5.21 3.86 -7.05
CA TYR A 65 4.68 3.03 -8.12
C TYR A 65 3.21 2.67 -7.95
N ILE A 66 2.56 3.14 -6.87
CA ILE A 66 1.14 2.95 -6.66
C ILE A 66 0.36 3.85 -7.61
N MET A 67 -0.51 3.21 -8.40
CA MET A 67 -1.44 3.88 -9.32
C MET A 67 -2.83 3.98 -8.73
N LYS A 68 -3.28 2.95 -8.01
CA LYS A 68 -4.63 2.86 -7.45
C LYS A 68 -4.61 2.09 -6.13
N ILE A 69 -5.41 2.55 -5.18
CA ILE A 69 -5.71 1.88 -3.91
C ILE A 69 -7.23 1.74 -3.85
N GLU A 70 -7.72 0.53 -3.61
CA GLU A 70 -9.15 0.24 -3.43
C GLU A 70 -9.35 -0.43 -2.08
N ILE A 71 -10.34 0.02 -1.31
CA ILE A 71 -10.78 -0.64 -0.08
C ILE A 71 -11.79 -1.73 -0.47
N ILE A 72 -11.62 -2.94 0.09
CA ILE A 72 -12.45 -4.12 -0.21
C ILE A 72 -13.16 -4.60 1.05
#